data_AF-A0A8C9X797-F1
#
_entry.id   AF-A0A8C9X797-F1
#
_cell.length_a   1.000
_cell.length_b   1.000
_cell.length_c   1.000
_cell.angle_alpha   90.00
_cell.angle_beta   90.00
_cell.angle_gamma   90.00
#
_symmetry.space_group_name_H-M   'P 1'
#
loop_
_entity.id
_entity.type
_entity.pdbx_description
1 polymer ?
#
loop_
_entity_poly.entity_id
_entity_poly.type
_entity_poly.pdbx_seq_one_letter_code
_entity_poly.pdbx_strand_id
1 'polypeptide(L)'
;MYLAHRPLFPSSNNNNCTKVMSDRGITDYNGNCKLMNTFIGAPIGTVRDICGTGGQKYFNKKKPGVRNLRKSRAPFNIVVCRLKDATVSPCEYEGAAYNRHIVVACDVKGDPVHFDRFLSYYPAEESVELVSVF
;
A
#
# COMPACT_ATOMS: atom_id res chain seq x y z
N MET A 1 -8.16 5.22 -3.95
CA MET A 1 -8.03 4.23 -2.86
C MET A 1 -9.30 3.40 -2.78
N TYR A 2 -9.27 2.12 -3.18
CA TYR A 2 -10.39 1.21 -2.92
C TYR A 2 -10.11 0.46 -1.62
N LEU A 3 -10.88 0.82 -0.58
CA LEU A 3 -10.74 0.31 0.77
C LEU A 3 -11.65 -0.90 0.92
N ALA A 4 -11.05 -2.06 1.16
CA ALA A 4 -11.78 -3.32 1.19
C ALA A 4 -12.59 -3.45 2.48
N HIS A 5 -13.92 -3.54 2.34
CA HIS A 5 -14.88 -3.78 3.42
C HIS A 5 -14.89 -5.24 3.94
N ARG A 6 -13.88 -6.05 3.60
CA ARG A 6 -13.76 -7.46 4.02
C ARG A 6 -12.35 -7.75 4.57
N PRO A 7 -12.23 -8.52 5.67
CA PRO A 7 -10.94 -8.97 6.17
C PRO A 7 -10.22 -9.73 5.05
N LEU A 8 -9.01 -9.25 4.73
CA LEU A 8 -8.25 -9.65 3.54
C LEU A 8 -7.78 -11.10 3.59
N PHE A 9 -7.51 -11.63 4.79
CA PHE A 9 -6.97 -12.98 4.98
C PHE A 9 -7.46 -13.55 6.33
N PRO A 10 -7.98 -14.80 6.37
CA PRO A 10 -8.05 -15.55 7.63
C PRO A 10 -6.63 -15.86 8.10
N SER A 11 -6.43 -15.81 9.41
CA SER A 11 -5.14 -15.79 10.14
C SER A 11 -4.23 -17.02 9.98
N SER A 12 -4.40 -17.84 8.95
CA SER A 12 -3.65 -19.09 8.75
C SER A 12 -3.34 -19.43 7.30
N ASN A 13 -3.69 -18.57 6.32
CA ASN A 13 -3.31 -18.76 4.92
C ASN A 13 -2.79 -17.43 4.35
N ASN A 14 -1.57 -17.09 4.76
CA ASN A 14 -0.76 -16.06 4.13
C ASN A 14 -0.61 -16.41 2.64
N ASN A 15 -0.86 -15.45 1.75
CA ASN A 15 -0.32 -15.41 0.39
C ASN A 15 -1.16 -16.02 -0.75
N ASN A 16 -2.46 -15.74 -0.85
CA ASN A 16 -3.09 -15.80 -2.18
C ASN A 16 -3.28 -14.40 -2.78
N CYS A 17 -2.16 -13.70 -2.96
CA CYS A 17 -2.11 -12.42 -3.65
C CYS A 17 -2.70 -12.54 -5.06
N THR A 18 -2.43 -13.63 -5.79
CA THR A 18 -3.03 -13.90 -7.11
C THR A 18 -4.55 -13.83 -7.04
N LYS A 19 -5.15 -14.56 -6.10
CA LYS A 19 -6.61 -14.58 -5.92
C LYS A 19 -7.16 -13.22 -5.53
N VAL A 20 -6.60 -12.55 -4.53
CA VAL A 20 -7.16 -11.26 -4.05
C VAL A 20 -6.99 -10.15 -5.09
N MET A 21 -5.89 -10.16 -5.86
CA MET A 21 -5.69 -9.23 -6.98
C MET A 21 -6.71 -9.47 -8.09
N SER A 22 -6.95 -10.74 -8.44
CA SER A 22 -7.91 -11.14 -9.48
C SER A 22 -9.36 -10.88 -9.06
N ASP A 23 -9.79 -11.36 -7.87
CA ASP A 23 -11.15 -11.21 -7.33
C ASP A 23 -11.58 -9.73 -7.23
N ARG A 24 -10.61 -8.81 -7.13
CA ARG A 24 -10.85 -7.37 -7.00
C ARG A 24 -10.54 -6.58 -8.27
N GLY A 25 -10.17 -7.25 -9.36
CA GLY A 25 -9.84 -6.61 -10.64
C GLY A 25 -8.73 -5.55 -10.50
N ILE A 26 -7.71 -5.81 -9.68
CA ILE A 26 -6.65 -4.83 -9.42
C ILE A 26 -5.63 -4.87 -10.55
N THR A 27 -5.69 -3.87 -11.42
CA THR A 27 -4.76 -3.66 -12.55
C THR A 27 -3.98 -2.35 -12.37
N ASP A 28 -3.01 -2.12 -13.26
CA ASP A 28 -2.50 -0.76 -13.48
C ASP A 28 -3.53 0.11 -14.24
N TYR A 29 -3.14 1.35 -14.56
CA TYR A 29 -4.01 2.32 -15.25
C TYR A 29 -4.35 1.93 -16.70
N ASN A 30 -3.54 1.05 -17.32
CA ASN A 30 -3.75 0.55 -18.68
C ASN A 30 -4.54 -0.77 -18.71
N GLY A 31 -4.91 -1.31 -17.55
CA GLY A 31 -5.58 -2.62 -17.45
C GLY A 31 -4.62 -3.82 -17.45
N ASN A 32 -3.31 -3.61 -17.37
CA ASN A 32 -2.32 -4.69 -17.27
C ASN A 32 -2.17 -5.17 -15.82
N CYS A 33 -1.42 -6.27 -15.64
CA CYS A 33 -1.01 -6.75 -14.33
C CYS A 33 -0.32 -5.64 -13.54
N LYS A 34 -0.89 -5.25 -12.40
CA LYS A 34 -0.26 -4.27 -11.53
C LYS A 34 1.05 -4.83 -10.99
N LEU A 35 2.17 -4.12 -11.11
CA LEU A 35 3.48 -4.62 -10.65
C LEU A 35 3.52 -4.91 -9.14
N MET A 36 2.91 -4.03 -8.34
CA MET A 36 2.90 -4.15 -6.88
C MET A 36 1.64 -3.53 -6.30
N ASN A 37 1.06 -4.19 -5.29
CA ASN A 37 -0.06 -3.66 -4.51
C ASN A 37 0.15 -3.94 -3.03
N THR A 38 -0.18 -2.99 -2.16
CA THR A 38 -0.12 -3.19 -0.70
C THR A 38 -1.52 -3.16 -0.12
N PHE A 39 -1.88 -4.22 0.60
CA PHE A 39 -3.09 -4.29 1.39
C PHE A 39 -2.80 -3.95 2.84
N ILE A 40 -3.68 -3.18 3.47
CA ILE A 40 -3.57 -2.80 4.88
C ILE A 40 -4.62 -3.61 5.66
N GLY A 41 -4.16 -4.42 6.62
CA GLY A 41 -5.00 -5.19 7.52
C GLY A 41 -5.37 -4.36 8.76
N ALA A 42 -6.32 -3.45 8.62
CA ALA A 42 -6.88 -2.67 9.73
C ALA A 42 -8.32 -2.21 9.44
N PRO A 43 -9.12 -1.86 10.47
CA PRO A 43 -10.41 -1.21 10.27
C PRO A 43 -10.26 0.10 9.51
N ILE A 44 -11.28 0.44 8.71
CA ILE A 44 -11.28 1.66 7.89
C ILE A 44 -11.08 2.93 8.71
N GLY A 45 -11.71 3.02 9.88
CA GLY A 45 -11.56 4.16 10.80
C GLY A 45 -10.10 4.35 11.22
N THR A 46 -9.42 3.27 11.57
CA THR A 46 -8.00 3.28 11.95
C THR A 46 -7.10 3.77 10.82
N VAL A 47 -7.42 3.42 9.55
CA VAL A 47 -6.66 3.91 8.39
C VAL A 47 -6.97 5.39 8.13
N ARG A 48 -8.23 5.82 8.26
CA ARG A 48 -8.63 7.23 8.14
C ARG A 48 -7.95 8.11 9.19
N ASP A 49 -7.82 7.62 10.41
CA ASP A 49 -7.20 8.36 11.52
C ASP A 49 -5.75 8.77 11.24
N ILE A 50 -5.05 8.13 10.30
CA ILE A 50 -3.70 8.54 9.86
C ILE A 50 -3.71 9.98 9.33
N CYS A 51 -4.78 10.39 8.66
CA CYS A 51 -4.95 11.76 8.19
C CYS A 51 -5.23 12.75 9.34
N GLY A 52 -5.78 12.27 10.45
CA GLY A 52 -5.98 12.99 11.71
C GLY A 52 -4.95 12.62 12.79
N THR A 53 -5.38 12.42 14.03
CA THR A 53 -4.50 12.23 15.19
C THR A 53 -3.64 10.96 15.16
N GLY A 54 -3.99 9.97 14.34
CA GLY A 54 -3.26 8.71 14.16
C GLY A 54 -2.00 8.84 13.29
N GLY A 55 -1.73 10.00 12.68
CA GLY A 55 -0.53 10.25 11.89
C GLY A 55 0.23 11.53 12.24
N GLN A 56 1.30 11.76 11.50
CA GLN A 56 2.12 12.96 11.55
C GLN A 56 2.55 13.37 10.14
N LYS A 57 2.87 14.65 9.94
CA LYS A 57 3.31 15.16 8.64
C LYS A 57 4.56 14.39 8.18
N TYR A 58 4.57 13.99 6.92
CA TYR A 58 5.70 13.30 6.30
C TYR A 58 6.23 14.12 5.14
N PHE A 59 7.54 14.35 5.12
CA PHE A 59 8.23 15.05 4.03
C PHE A 59 9.04 14.06 3.22
N ASN A 60 8.61 13.83 1.98
CA ASN A 60 9.35 12.99 1.05
C ASN A 60 10.32 13.88 0.25
N LYS A 61 11.63 13.77 0.53
CA LYS A 61 12.68 14.54 -0.17
C LYS A 61 12.69 14.28 -1.69
N LYS A 62 12.26 13.09 -2.13
CA LYS A 62 12.15 12.72 -3.54
C LYS A 62 10.90 13.28 -4.23
N LYS A 63 9.95 13.83 -3.46
CA LYS A 63 8.67 14.40 -3.96
C LYS A 63 8.39 15.75 -3.29
N PRO A 64 9.22 16.79 -3.49
CA PRO A 64 9.14 18.05 -2.76
C PRO A 64 7.82 18.83 -2.97
N GLY A 65 7.13 18.62 -4.09
CA GLY A 65 5.83 19.24 -4.37
C GLY A 65 4.64 18.59 -3.62
N VAL A 66 4.82 17.40 -3.05
CA VAL A 66 3.71 16.67 -2.40
C VAL A 66 3.69 16.99 -0.90
N ARG A 67 2.68 17.75 -0.47
CA ARG A 67 2.58 18.28 0.90
C ARG A 67 1.54 17.62 1.79
N ASN A 68 0.70 16.76 1.23
CA ASN A 68 -0.40 16.10 1.92
C ASN A 68 -0.07 14.70 2.42
N LEU A 69 1.22 14.35 2.54
CA LEU A 69 1.65 13.05 3.04
C LEU A 69 1.62 13.00 4.58
N ARG A 70 1.10 11.89 5.09
CA ARG A 70 1.00 11.57 6.51
C ARG A 70 1.63 10.21 6.77
N LYS A 71 2.58 10.16 7.70
CA LYS A 71 3.15 8.92 8.24
C LYS A 71 2.30 8.48 9.42
N SER A 72 1.91 7.20 9.48
CA SER A 72 1.23 6.65 10.65
C SER A 72 2.11 6.72 11.90
N ARG A 73 1.49 6.91 13.07
CA ARG A 73 2.20 6.85 14.36
C ARG A 73 2.41 5.42 14.83
N ALA A 74 1.39 4.58 14.67
CA ALA A 74 1.46 3.15 14.91
C ALA A 74 1.81 2.37 13.63
N PRO A 75 2.47 1.21 13.73
CA PRO A 75 2.66 0.32 12.60
C PRO A 75 1.35 -0.41 12.26
N PHE A 76 1.22 -0.80 11.00
CA PHE A 76 0.08 -1.54 10.47
C PHE A 76 0.54 -2.91 9.96
N ASN A 77 -0.32 -3.91 10.12
CA ASN A 77 -0.19 -5.17 9.39
C ASN A 77 -0.47 -4.89 7.91
N ILE A 78 0.48 -5.20 7.05
CA ILE A 78 0.36 -5.04 5.61
C ILE A 78 0.71 -6.33 4.89
N VAL A 79 0.12 -6.52 3.71
CA VAL A 79 0.48 -7.58 2.78
C VAL A 79 0.86 -6.93 1.46
N VAL A 80 2.11 -7.12 1.05
CA VAL A 80 2.63 -6.63 -0.23
C VAL A 80 2.50 -7.77 -1.23
N CYS A 81 1.75 -7.53 -2.29
CA CYS A 81 1.62 -8.42 -3.44
C CYS A 81 2.51 -7.91 -4.57
N ARG A 82 3.42 -8.75 -5.04
CA ARG A 82 4.35 -8.43 -6.13
C ARG A 82 4.10 -9.36 -7.30
N LEU A 83 4.03 -8.80 -8.50
CA LEU A 83 3.92 -9.57 -9.73
C LEU A 83 5.18 -10.43 -9.89
N LYS A 84 5.01 -11.74 -10.09
CA LYS A 84 6.13 -12.67 -10.27
C LYS A 84 6.80 -12.47 -11.63
N ASP A 85 5.98 -12.38 -12.67
CA ASP A 85 6.41 -12.23 -14.06
C ASP A 85 5.37 -11.41 -14.81
N ALA A 86 5.80 -10.35 -15.50
CA ALA A 86 4.93 -9.47 -16.28
C ALA A 86 4.56 -10.04 -17.65
N THR A 87 5.21 -11.12 -18.08
CA THR A 87 5.01 -11.75 -19.39
C THR A 87 4.00 -12.89 -19.38
N VAL A 88 3.60 -13.37 -18.19
CA VAL A 88 2.72 -14.52 -18.02
C VAL A 88 1.27 -14.08 -17.78
N SER A 89 0.33 -14.74 -18.47
CA SER A 89 -1.12 -14.61 -18.25
C SER A 89 -1.70 -15.98 -17.87
N PRO A 90 -2.51 -16.08 -16.80
CA PRO A 90 -3.00 -15.00 -15.94
C PRO A 90 -1.91 -14.42 -15.01
N CYS A 91 -2.10 -13.18 -14.57
CA CYS A 91 -1.17 -12.50 -13.67
C CYS A 91 -0.95 -13.31 -12.38
N GLU A 92 0.31 -13.63 -12.06
CA GLU A 92 0.66 -14.33 -10.83
C GLU A 92 1.39 -13.44 -9.84
N TYR A 93 1.02 -13.54 -8.57
CA TYR A 93 1.57 -12.70 -7.51
C TYR A 93 2.14 -13.51 -6.36
N GLU A 94 3.31 -13.10 -5.88
CA GLU A 94 3.83 -13.49 -4.58
C GLU A 94 3.38 -12.50 -3.50
N GLY A 95 3.21 -12.99 -2.27
CA GLY A 95 2.75 -12.20 -1.13
C GLY A 95 3.76 -12.21 0.01
N ALA A 96 3.99 -11.04 0.61
CA ALA A 96 4.81 -10.91 1.81
C ALA A 96 4.09 -10.04 2.85
N ALA A 97 4.02 -10.55 4.08
CA ALA A 97 3.38 -9.87 5.20
C ALA A 97 4.41 -9.11 6.05
N TYR A 98 4.06 -7.90 6.49
CA TYR A 98 4.91 -7.08 7.35
C TYR A 98 4.10 -6.32 8.39
N ASN A 99 4.76 -5.89 9.46
CA ASN A 99 4.26 -4.90 10.40
C ASN A 99 5.13 -3.64 10.29
N ARG A 100 4.61 -2.56 9.70
CA ARG A 100 5.40 -1.36 9.33
C ARG A 100 4.58 -0.08 9.48
N HIS A 101 5.25 1.04 9.74
CA HIS A 101 4.63 2.36 9.54
C HIS A 101 4.35 2.58 8.06
N ILE A 102 3.21 3.21 7.77
CA ILE A 102 2.79 3.51 6.41
C ILE A 102 2.70 5.00 6.19
N VAL A 103 2.83 5.41 4.93
CA VAL A 103 2.69 6.78 4.46
C VAL A 103 1.57 6.81 3.45
N VAL A 104 0.60 7.69 3.69
CA VAL A 104 -0.55 7.92 2.81
C VAL A 104 -0.64 9.40 2.45
N ALA A 105 -1.19 9.70 1.29
CA ALA A 105 -1.64 11.04 0.94
C ALA A 105 -3.09 11.21 1.39
N CYS A 106 -3.40 12.36 1.97
CA CYS A 106 -4.73 12.70 2.45
C CYS A 106 -5.34 13.83 1.61
N ASP A 107 -6.65 13.82 1.41
CA ASP A 107 -7.33 14.96 0.79
C ASP A 107 -7.65 16.06 1.81
N VAL A 108 -8.34 17.11 1.33
CA VAL A 108 -8.75 18.26 2.15
C VAL A 108 -9.83 17.92 3.18
N LYS A 109 -10.54 16.79 3.02
CA LYS A 109 -11.56 16.31 3.97
C LYS A 109 -10.95 15.44 5.08
N GLY A 110 -9.66 15.11 4.97
CA GLY A 110 -8.98 14.23 5.90
C GLY A 110 -9.18 12.75 5.59
N ASP A 111 -9.61 12.40 4.38
CA ASP A 111 -9.67 11.01 3.94
C ASP A 111 -8.36 10.62 3.24
N PRO A 112 -7.85 9.39 3.46
CA PRO A 112 -6.70 8.89 2.75
C PRO A 112 -7.09 8.57 1.30
N VAL A 113 -6.33 9.09 0.34
CA VAL A 113 -6.63 8.98 -1.11
C VAL A 113 -5.59 8.18 -1.88
N HIS A 114 -4.35 8.11 -1.39
CA HIS A 114 -3.26 7.38 -2.03
C HIS A 114 -2.33 6.74 -0.99
N PHE A 115 -1.88 5.49 -1.22
CA PHE A 115 -0.81 4.85 -0.45
C PHE A 115 0.54 5.20 -1.07
N ASP A 116 1.42 5.90 -0.36
CA ASP A 116 2.74 6.29 -0.89
C ASP A 116 3.79 5.20 -0.69
N ARG A 117 3.93 4.70 0.55
CA ARG A 117 4.90 3.64 0.90
C ARG A 117 4.69 3.10 2.31
N PHE A 118 5.31 1.97 2.60
CA PHE A 118 5.64 1.58 3.97
C PHE A 118 7.11 1.89 4.26
N LEU A 119 7.45 2.12 5.53
CA LEU A 119 8.82 2.40 5.96
C LEU A 119 9.48 1.11 6.44
N SER A 120 10.51 0.65 5.75
CA SER A 120 11.41 -0.39 6.24
C SER A 120 12.26 0.18 7.40
N TYR A 121 12.54 -0.64 8.42
CA TYR A 121 13.31 -0.23 9.61
C TYR A 121 14.83 -0.11 9.35
N TYR A 122 15.28 -0.08 8.09
CA TYR A 122 16.68 0.19 7.79
C TYR A 122 16.90 1.70 7.60
N PRO A 123 17.82 2.33 8.35
CA PRO A 123 18.20 3.72 8.11
C PRO A 123 18.88 3.79 6.74
N ALA A 124 18.66 4.92 6.06
CA ALA A 124 19.18 5.31 4.75
C ALA A 124 20.34 4.45 4.20
N GLU A 125 20.10 3.70 3.13
CA GLU A 125 20.89 3.67 1.90
C GLU A 125 20.19 2.79 0.85
N GLU A 126 20.46 3.14 -0.40
CA GLU A 126 20.21 2.42 -1.64
C GLU A 126 18.80 2.39 -2.27
N SER A 127 18.85 2.79 -3.53
CA SER A 127 17.83 2.84 -4.56
C SER A 127 17.06 1.53 -4.70
N VAL A 128 15.85 1.49 -4.15
CA VAL A 128 14.78 0.74 -4.79
C VAL A 128 13.97 1.75 -5.60
N GLU A 129 14.22 1.74 -6.91
CA GLU A 129 13.35 2.38 -7.89
C GLU A 129 11.93 1.85 -7.69
N LEU A 130 11.04 2.71 -7.22
CA LEU A 130 9.62 2.46 -7.31
C LEU A 130 9.04 3.58 -8.16
N VAL A 131 9.12 3.32 -9.46
CA VAL A 131 8.28 3.90 -10.49
C VAL A 131 6.83 3.54 -10.15
N SER A 132 5.99 4.58 -10.06
CA SER A 132 4.62 4.58 -10.56
C SER A 132 4.14 6.03 -10.56
N VAL A 133 4.29 6.65 -11.73
CA VAL A 133 3.50 7.79 -12.21
C VAL A 133 2.18 7.19 -12.70
N PHE A 134 1.06 7.73 -12.19
CA PHE A 134 -0.36 7.49 -12.50
C PHE A 134 -0.86 6.05 -12.65
#